data_AF-A0A971R2W9-F1
#
_entry.id   AF-A0A971R2W9-F1
#
_cell.length_a   1.000
_cell.length_b   1.000
_cell.length_c   1.000
_cell.angle_alpha   90.00
_cell.angle_beta   90.00
_cell.angle_gamma   90.00
#
_symmetry.space_group_name_H-M   'P 1'
#
loop_
_entity.id
_entity.type
_entity.pdbx_description
1 polymer ?
#
loop_
_entity_poly.entity_id
_entity_poly.type
_entity_poly.pdbx_seq_one_letter_code
_entity_poly.pdbx_strand_id
1 'polypeptide(L)'
;MKRLIYYVFILATVLVALTGCPPINKKPVASNVRITGQTVSGQKLKGEYNYTDPEKDSEGASKYKWYRSENAIGTNLTAIAQATSREYQLTFQDVGKYIYFEVTPVDIKGKTGDPVISQASTIVVAGPSFEIVDTTLVNNSLGSIVIKGNNLGEINAFEVVLEFDDSYMTCPGIVQSLVGGLMITRQPEDNIIHVAIAGLKDIDVQNTELLRIFFNALDKTGTTEISFSQYLSEGGVNFKTDVIPAVEGLDLSDVGIITIQ
;
A
#
# COMPACT_ATOMS: atom_id res chain seq x y z
N MET A 1 32.03 29.11 69.01
CA MET A 1 30.72 28.60 68.53
C MET A 1 30.20 29.31 67.28
N LYS A 2 30.12 30.65 67.21
CA LYS A 2 29.56 31.37 66.04
C LYS A 2 30.27 31.15 64.69
N ARG A 3 31.61 31.01 64.67
CA ARG A 3 32.38 30.74 63.43
C ARG A 3 32.20 29.32 62.87
N LEU A 4 32.04 28.31 63.72
CA LEU A 4 31.83 26.92 63.30
C LEU A 4 30.45 26.73 62.65
N ILE A 5 29.43 27.37 63.20
CA ILE A 5 28.06 27.38 62.65
C ILE A 5 28.05 28.06 61.28
N TYR A 6 28.78 29.15 61.10
CA TYR A 6 28.89 29.85 59.81
C TYR A 6 29.51 28.98 58.70
N TYR A 7 30.59 28.25 59.01
CA TYR A 7 31.20 27.32 58.04
C TYR A 7 30.31 26.11 57.74
N VAL A 8 29.59 25.56 58.73
CA VAL A 8 28.62 24.48 58.50
C VAL A 8 27.46 24.95 57.63
N PHE A 9 26.96 26.18 57.84
CA PHE A 9 25.92 26.77 56.99
C PHE A 9 26.41 27.05 55.57
N ILE A 10 27.63 27.59 55.38
CA ILE A 10 28.22 27.80 54.05
C ILE A 10 28.47 26.46 53.35
N LEU A 11 29.01 25.47 54.05
CA LEU A 11 29.28 24.15 53.48
C LEU A 11 27.97 23.45 53.10
N ALA A 12 26.92 23.56 53.92
CA ALA A 12 25.59 23.02 53.63
C ALA A 12 24.90 23.74 52.46
N THR A 13 25.01 25.07 52.34
CA THR A 13 24.44 25.81 51.19
C THR A 13 25.21 25.55 49.91
N VAL A 14 26.54 25.41 49.97
CA VAL A 14 27.36 25.00 48.82
C VAL A 14 27.08 23.54 48.41
N LEU A 15 26.85 22.63 49.36
CA LEU A 15 26.48 21.24 49.11
C LEU A 15 25.09 21.13 48.44
N VAL A 16 24.12 21.96 48.86
CA VAL A 16 22.77 22.04 48.23
C VAL A 16 22.84 22.66 46.83
N ALA A 17 23.74 23.62 46.60
CA ALA A 17 23.94 24.22 45.27
C ALA A 17 24.63 23.27 44.27
N LEU A 18 25.47 22.33 44.75
CA LEU A 18 26.10 21.30 43.92
C LEU A 18 25.15 20.16 43.53
N THR A 19 24.03 19.99 44.23
CA THR A 19 23.01 18.95 43.95
C THR A 19 21.83 19.43 43.08
N GLY A 20 21.84 20.70 42.65
CA GLY A 20 20.65 21.38 42.10
C GLY A 20 20.56 21.50 40.57
N CYS A 21 21.51 20.97 39.79
CA CYS A 21 21.35 20.93 38.34
C CYS A 21 20.65 19.61 37.95
N PRO A 22 19.43 19.63 37.39
CA PRO A 22 18.83 18.40 36.87
C PRO A 22 19.79 17.79 35.83
N PRO A 23 19.99 16.46 35.83
CA PRO A 23 20.89 15.83 34.87
C PRO A 23 20.47 16.24 33.45
N ILE A 24 21.45 16.72 32.67
CA ILE A 24 21.21 17.13 31.29
C ILE A 24 20.73 15.90 30.53
N ASN A 25 19.52 16.00 29.96
CA ASN A 25 18.97 14.94 29.13
C ASN A 25 19.69 14.90 27.78
N LYS A 26 20.46 13.85 27.49
CA LYS A 26 21.25 13.74 26.26
C LYS A 26 20.38 13.17 25.15
N LYS A 27 20.86 13.34 23.92
CA LYS A 27 20.11 12.90 22.75
C LYS A 27 20.15 11.36 22.65
N PRO A 28 19.01 10.71 22.37
CA PRO A 28 19.02 9.29 22.02
C PRO A 28 19.65 9.08 20.64
N VAL A 29 19.99 7.82 20.35
CA VAL A 29 20.65 7.39 19.11
C VAL A 29 19.90 6.22 18.50
N ALA A 30 19.62 6.31 17.20
CA ALA A 30 19.15 5.21 16.38
C ALA A 30 20.35 4.56 15.67
N SER A 31 20.40 3.24 15.63
CA SER A 31 21.43 2.47 14.95
C SER A 31 20.83 1.25 14.25
N ASN A 32 21.59 0.60 13.35
CA ASN A 32 21.12 -0.56 12.58
C ASN A 32 19.79 -0.31 11.84
N VAL A 33 19.62 0.90 11.30
CA VAL A 33 18.41 1.29 10.57
C VAL A 33 18.34 0.52 9.25
N ARG A 34 17.27 -0.25 9.07
CA ARG A 34 17.08 -1.13 7.90
C ARG A 34 15.62 -1.28 7.53
N ILE A 35 15.39 -1.72 6.31
CA ILE A 35 14.08 -2.10 5.79
C ILE A 35 14.00 -3.63 5.74
N THR A 36 12.87 -4.19 6.16
CA THR A 36 12.50 -5.61 5.98
C THR A 36 11.16 -5.73 5.26
N GLY A 37 10.89 -6.89 4.67
CA GLY A 37 9.72 -7.14 3.82
C GLY A 37 10.09 -7.39 2.35
N GLN A 38 9.11 -7.72 1.53
CA GLN A 38 9.28 -7.95 0.09
C GLN A 38 9.09 -6.64 -0.68
N THR A 39 10.02 -6.34 -1.60
CA THR A 39 9.93 -5.14 -2.46
C THR A 39 9.05 -5.42 -3.69
N VAL A 40 7.77 -5.67 -3.42
CA VAL A 40 6.74 -5.96 -4.43
C VAL A 40 5.57 -4.99 -4.19
N SER A 41 5.05 -4.32 -5.22
CA SER A 41 3.89 -3.44 -5.04
C SER A 41 2.71 -4.20 -4.43
N GLY A 42 1.92 -3.56 -3.58
CA GLY A 42 0.86 -4.25 -2.82
C GLY A 42 1.36 -4.98 -1.56
N GLN A 43 2.68 -5.08 -1.32
CA GLN A 43 3.25 -5.61 -0.08
C GLN A 43 3.66 -4.50 0.91
N LYS A 44 3.78 -4.88 2.18
CA LYS A 44 4.26 -3.99 3.24
C LYS A 44 5.75 -4.13 3.48
N LEU A 45 6.41 -2.99 3.60
CA LEU A 45 7.76 -2.86 4.14
C LEU A 45 7.72 -2.41 5.60
N LYS A 46 8.72 -2.80 6.37
CA LYS A 46 8.89 -2.42 7.78
C LYS A 46 10.24 -1.78 8.02
N GLY A 47 10.23 -0.63 8.69
CA GLY A 47 11.39 0.07 9.20
C GLY A 47 11.81 -0.48 10.57
N GLU A 48 13.03 -0.97 10.67
CA GLU A 48 13.64 -1.50 11.89
C GLU A 48 14.89 -0.73 12.27
N TYR A 49 15.11 -0.54 13.57
CA TYR A 49 16.30 0.09 14.12
C TYR A 49 16.44 -0.28 15.60
N ASN A 50 17.64 -0.06 16.14
CA ASN A 50 17.95 -0.16 17.55
C ASN A 50 17.96 1.24 18.17
N TYR A 51 17.16 1.45 19.20
CA TYR A 51 17.17 2.64 20.02
C TYR A 51 18.16 2.48 21.19
N THR A 52 18.95 3.52 21.45
CA THR A 52 19.79 3.61 22.66
C THR A 52 19.76 5.03 23.21
N ASP A 53 19.84 5.15 24.52
CA ASP A 53 19.89 6.43 25.21
C ASP A 53 20.99 6.42 26.30
N PRO A 54 21.82 7.47 26.43
CA PRO A 54 22.90 7.49 27.41
C PRO A 54 22.43 7.39 28.86
N GLU A 55 21.26 7.94 29.18
CA GLU A 55 20.63 7.89 30.49
C GLU A 55 19.75 6.63 30.67
N LYS A 56 19.67 5.78 29.64
CA LYS A 56 18.80 4.60 29.55
C LYS A 56 17.31 4.96 29.66
N ASP A 57 16.94 6.17 29.27
CA ASP A 57 15.55 6.53 29.13
C ASP A 57 14.91 5.70 28.01
N SER A 58 13.73 5.15 28.28
CA SER A 58 12.96 4.40 27.27
C SER A 58 12.64 5.28 26.07
N GLU A 59 12.43 4.63 24.92
CA GLU A 59 11.98 5.32 23.71
C GLU A 59 10.59 5.93 23.90
N GLY A 60 10.43 7.16 23.42
CA GLY A 60 9.18 7.90 23.34
C GLY A 60 8.61 7.88 21.92
N ALA A 61 8.06 9.03 21.49
CA ALA A 61 7.41 9.16 20.19
C ALA A 61 8.41 9.47 19.07
N SER A 62 9.21 8.47 18.68
CA SER A 62 10.12 8.56 17.52
C SER A 62 9.36 8.83 16.23
N LYS A 63 10.00 9.57 15.32
CA LYS A 63 9.39 10.05 14.07
C LYS A 63 9.94 9.28 12.88
N TYR A 64 9.09 9.00 11.91
CA TYR A 64 9.45 8.20 10.73
C TYR A 64 9.13 8.94 9.44
N LYS A 65 9.93 8.65 8.40
CA LYS A 65 9.66 9.04 7.02
C LYS A 65 10.09 7.94 6.08
N TRP A 66 9.39 7.87 4.95
CA TRP A 66 9.79 7.03 3.83
C TRP A 66 10.12 7.89 2.61
N TYR A 67 11.07 7.42 1.82
CA TYR A 67 11.49 8.09 0.60
C TYR A 67 11.53 7.10 -0.57
N ARG A 68 11.30 7.63 -1.77
CA ARG A 68 11.55 6.95 -3.04
C ARG A 68 12.72 7.58 -3.78
N SER A 69 13.47 6.77 -4.52
CA SER A 69 14.59 7.22 -5.36
C SER A 69 14.71 6.39 -6.63
N GLU A 70 15.26 7.02 -7.67
CA GLU A 70 15.62 6.39 -8.95
C GLU A 70 16.90 5.52 -8.86
N ASN A 71 17.68 5.66 -7.79
CA ASN A 71 18.93 4.93 -7.62
C ASN A 71 19.18 4.49 -6.18
N ALA A 72 20.07 3.51 -6.02
CA ALA A 72 20.47 2.94 -4.74
C ALA A 72 21.55 3.77 -4.00
N ILE A 73 21.98 4.93 -4.53
CA ILE A 73 23.13 5.69 -4.02
C ILE A 73 22.73 6.58 -2.82
N GLY A 74 21.43 6.79 -2.58
CA GLY A 74 20.94 7.60 -1.46
C GLY A 74 20.94 9.11 -1.71
N THR A 75 21.13 9.55 -2.96
CA THR A 75 21.04 10.97 -3.35
C THR A 75 19.67 11.30 -3.96
N ASN A 76 19.24 12.55 -3.86
CA ASN A 76 17.98 13.06 -4.44
C ASN A 76 16.73 12.27 -3.98
N LEU A 77 16.68 11.90 -2.70
CA LEU A 77 15.56 11.20 -2.11
C LEU A 77 14.30 12.07 -2.16
N THR A 78 13.21 11.53 -2.71
CA THR A 78 11.90 12.19 -2.71
C THR A 78 11.07 11.64 -1.58
N ALA A 79 10.63 12.51 -0.67
CA ALA A 79 9.79 12.09 0.45
C ALA A 79 8.43 11.60 -0.04
N ILE A 80 7.99 10.47 0.49
CA ILE A 80 6.65 9.94 0.24
C ILE A 80 5.71 10.62 1.24
N ALA A 81 4.80 11.44 0.72
CA ALA A 81 3.89 12.22 1.55
C ALA A 81 3.08 11.30 2.48
N GLN A 82 2.94 11.71 3.74
CA GLN A 82 2.15 11.02 4.78
C GLN A 82 2.64 9.62 5.20
N ALA A 83 3.72 9.10 4.63
CA ALA A 83 4.34 7.86 5.08
C ALA A 83 5.14 8.09 6.37
N THR A 84 4.44 8.15 7.51
CA THR A 84 5.00 8.48 8.84
C THR A 84 4.91 7.34 9.86
N SER A 85 4.54 6.14 9.41
CA SER A 85 4.52 4.91 10.21
C SER A 85 5.82 4.12 10.06
N ARG A 86 6.05 3.15 10.97
CA ARG A 86 7.11 2.15 10.82
C ARG A 86 6.80 1.12 9.74
N GLU A 87 5.58 1.07 9.25
CA GLU A 87 5.18 0.26 8.11
C GLU A 87 4.85 1.15 6.92
N TYR A 88 5.20 0.70 5.73
CA TYR A 88 4.86 1.37 4.48
C TYR A 88 4.29 0.37 3.48
N GLN A 89 3.09 0.65 3.00
CA GLN A 89 2.42 -0.11 1.96
C GLN A 89 2.96 0.34 0.60
N LEU A 90 3.64 -0.56 -0.12
CA LEU A 90 4.14 -0.28 -1.46
C LEU A 90 2.97 -0.08 -2.43
N THR A 91 3.11 0.93 -3.28
CA THR A 91 2.15 1.29 -4.32
C THR A 91 2.74 1.04 -5.70
N PHE A 92 1.92 1.08 -6.74
CA PHE A 92 2.42 0.96 -8.12
C PHE A 92 3.37 2.10 -8.50
N GLN A 93 3.26 3.28 -7.88
CA GLN A 93 4.18 4.40 -8.10
C GLN A 93 5.62 4.12 -7.63
N ASP A 94 5.80 3.09 -6.80
CA ASP A 94 7.11 2.70 -6.29
C ASP A 94 7.80 1.68 -7.20
N VAL A 95 7.08 1.07 -8.16
CA VAL A 95 7.64 0.08 -9.10
C VAL A 95 8.80 0.70 -9.89
N GLY A 96 9.91 -0.04 -9.95
CA GLY A 96 11.15 0.40 -10.57
C GLY A 96 11.98 1.36 -9.71
N LYS A 97 11.54 1.68 -8.48
CA LYS A 97 12.24 2.60 -7.57
C LYS A 97 12.89 1.85 -6.40
N TYR A 98 13.73 2.57 -5.68
CA TYR A 98 14.32 2.18 -4.40
C TYR A 98 13.62 2.91 -3.26
N ILE A 99 13.42 2.21 -2.15
CA ILE A 99 12.79 2.74 -0.94
C ILE A 99 13.83 2.93 0.16
N TYR A 100 13.69 4.02 0.92
CA TYR A 100 14.50 4.34 2.09
C TYR A 100 13.61 4.66 3.27
N PHE A 101 14.07 4.30 4.46
CA PHE A 101 13.40 4.57 5.73
C PHE A 101 14.29 5.48 6.58
N GLU A 102 13.70 6.53 7.13
CA GLU A 102 14.36 7.42 8.09
C GLU A 102 13.65 7.35 9.43
N VAL A 103 14.45 7.27 10.49
CA VAL A 103 13.99 7.42 11.86
C VAL A 103 14.69 8.60 12.51
N THR A 104 13.92 9.42 13.23
CA THR A 104 14.44 10.37 14.21
C THR A 104 14.06 9.88 15.61
N PRO A 105 15.00 9.34 16.42
CA PRO A 105 14.68 8.78 17.72
C PRO A 105 14.28 9.88 18.70
N VAL A 106 13.31 9.59 19.56
CA VAL A 106 12.87 10.50 20.63
C VAL A 106 12.77 9.70 21.91
N ASP A 107 13.30 10.24 23.01
CA ASP A 107 13.17 9.59 24.33
C ASP A 107 11.80 9.88 24.98
N ILE A 108 11.51 9.20 26.09
CA ILE A 108 10.24 9.37 26.82
C ILE A 108 10.06 10.79 27.41
N LYS A 109 11.13 11.58 27.50
CA LYS A 109 11.14 12.96 27.99
C LYS A 109 11.06 13.98 26.85
N GLY A 110 10.95 13.54 25.60
CA GLY A 110 10.82 14.37 24.41
C GLY A 110 12.14 14.87 23.81
N LYS A 111 13.31 14.43 24.27
CA LYS A 111 14.59 14.78 23.65
C LYS A 111 14.72 14.06 22.32
N THR A 112 15.02 14.82 21.28
CA THR A 112 15.14 14.34 19.91
C THR A 112 16.61 14.08 19.57
N GLY A 113 16.89 12.92 18.97
CA GLY A 113 18.19 12.57 18.40
C GLY A 113 18.36 13.02 16.95
N ASP A 114 19.46 12.61 16.34
CA ASP A 114 19.72 12.91 14.93
C ASP A 114 18.94 11.93 14.03
N PRO A 115 18.41 12.37 12.88
CA PRO A 115 17.79 11.48 11.91
C PRO A 115 18.82 10.51 11.31
N VAL A 116 18.42 9.26 11.12
CA VAL A 116 19.25 8.23 10.49
C VAL A 116 18.44 7.55 9.39
N ILE A 117 19.03 7.49 8.19
CA ILE A 117 18.44 6.88 7.00
C ILE A 117 19.02 5.48 6.81
N SER A 118 18.18 4.52 6.41
CA SER A 118 18.57 3.16 6.07
C SER A 118 19.43 3.10 4.80
N GLN A 119 20.03 1.94 4.54
CA GLN A 119 20.43 1.60 3.18
C GLN A 119 19.20 1.48 2.27
N ALA A 120 19.44 1.55 0.96
CA ALA A 120 18.39 1.34 -0.05
C ALA A 120 17.80 -0.07 0.08
N SER A 121 16.49 -0.19 -0.17
CA SER A 121 15.87 -1.48 -0.45
C SER A 121 16.43 -2.11 -1.73
N THR A 122 16.01 -3.33 -2.08
CA THR A 122 16.07 -3.78 -3.48
C THR A 122 15.09 -2.97 -4.34
N ILE A 123 15.24 -3.05 -5.67
CA ILE A 123 14.28 -2.41 -6.58
C ILE A 123 12.88 -3.00 -6.36
N VAL A 124 11.87 -2.15 -6.32
CA VAL A 124 10.48 -2.60 -6.20
C VAL A 124 10.02 -3.15 -7.55
N VAL A 125 9.44 -4.35 -7.54
CA VAL A 125 8.83 -4.97 -8.72
C VAL A 125 7.30 -4.90 -8.64
N ALA A 126 6.64 -5.04 -9.78
CA ALA A 126 5.18 -5.11 -9.83
C ALA A 126 4.68 -6.39 -9.15
N GLY A 127 3.64 -6.24 -8.32
CA GLY A 127 2.93 -7.33 -7.67
C GLY A 127 1.78 -7.88 -8.50
N PRO A 128 0.99 -8.80 -7.91
CA PRO A 128 -0.21 -9.34 -8.52
C PRO A 128 -1.28 -8.24 -8.73
N SER A 129 -1.90 -8.19 -9.90
CA SER A 129 -2.98 -7.22 -10.17
C SER A 129 -3.99 -7.73 -11.20
N PHE A 130 -5.18 -7.14 -11.16
CA PHE A 130 -6.10 -7.13 -12.30
C PHE A 130 -6.07 -5.78 -12.99
N GLU A 131 -6.28 -5.78 -14.31
CA GLU A 131 -6.23 -4.58 -15.17
C GLU A 131 -7.41 -4.61 -16.15
N ILE A 132 -8.02 -3.46 -16.40
CA ILE A 132 -9.08 -3.25 -17.36
C ILE A 132 -8.48 -2.66 -18.65
N VAL A 133 -8.64 -3.36 -19.77
CA VAL A 133 -8.14 -2.91 -21.08
C VAL A 133 -9.24 -2.93 -22.14
N ASP A 134 -8.92 -2.47 -23.36
CA ASP A 134 -9.88 -2.28 -24.47
C ASP A 134 -11.01 -1.28 -24.12
N THR A 135 -10.67 -0.16 -23.47
CA THR A 135 -11.66 0.80 -22.92
C THR A 135 -12.23 1.79 -23.95
N THR A 136 -12.36 1.42 -25.22
CA THR A 136 -13.02 2.25 -26.23
C THR A 136 -14.20 1.51 -26.83
N LEU A 137 -15.40 2.09 -26.70
CA LEU A 137 -16.64 1.54 -27.22
C LEU A 137 -17.21 2.49 -28.29
N VAL A 138 -17.91 1.92 -29.28
CA VAL A 138 -18.66 2.72 -30.26
C VAL A 138 -20.07 2.93 -29.73
N ASN A 139 -20.59 4.15 -29.79
CA ASN A 139 -21.94 4.47 -29.34
C ASN A 139 -22.99 3.62 -30.08
N ASN A 140 -24.12 3.33 -29.43
CA ASN A 140 -25.20 2.50 -29.98
C ASN A 140 -24.73 1.14 -30.52
N SER A 141 -23.70 0.56 -29.94
CA SER A 141 -23.14 -0.71 -30.38
C SER A 141 -22.86 -1.64 -29.21
N LEU A 142 -22.81 -2.93 -29.52
CA LEU A 142 -22.24 -3.93 -28.62
C LEU A 142 -20.72 -3.87 -28.77
N GLY A 143 -20.05 -3.41 -27.72
CA GLY A 143 -18.60 -3.46 -27.60
C GLY A 143 -18.17 -4.39 -26.47
N SER A 144 -16.87 -4.40 -26.16
CA SER A 144 -16.34 -5.20 -25.07
C SER A 144 -15.10 -4.57 -24.46
N ILE A 145 -14.89 -4.86 -23.18
CA ILE A 145 -13.60 -4.67 -22.50
C ILE A 145 -12.96 -6.04 -22.25
N VAL A 146 -11.66 -6.03 -21.93
CA VAL A 146 -10.92 -7.22 -21.51
C VAL A 146 -10.38 -7.01 -20.11
N ILE A 147 -10.45 -8.07 -19.31
CA ILE A 147 -9.83 -8.11 -17.99
C ILE A 147 -8.56 -8.94 -18.09
N LYS A 148 -7.44 -8.33 -17.71
CA LYS A 148 -6.13 -8.96 -17.66
C LYS A 148 -5.73 -9.26 -16.21
N GLY A 149 -4.99 -10.35 -16.03
CA GLY A 149 -4.28 -10.67 -14.80
C GLY A 149 -2.78 -10.53 -14.99
N ASN A 150 -2.12 -9.88 -14.04
CA ASN A 150 -0.68 -9.67 -14.04
C ASN A 150 -0.05 -10.27 -12.78
N ASN A 151 1.04 -11.01 -12.91
CA ASN A 151 1.80 -11.63 -11.81
C ASN A 151 0.95 -12.38 -10.75
N LEU A 152 -0.18 -12.99 -11.15
CA LEU A 152 -1.05 -13.73 -10.22
C LEU A 152 -0.48 -15.12 -9.86
N GLY A 153 0.52 -15.59 -10.64
CA GLY A 153 1.10 -16.92 -10.48
C GLY A 153 0.16 -18.02 -10.93
N GLU A 154 0.33 -19.23 -10.40
CA GLU A 154 -0.53 -20.38 -10.69
C GLU A 154 -1.90 -20.22 -10.02
N ILE A 155 -2.96 -20.16 -10.83
CA ILE A 155 -4.34 -20.02 -10.34
C ILE A 155 -5.26 -21.10 -10.92
N ASN A 156 -6.25 -21.53 -10.13
CA ASN A 156 -7.27 -22.50 -10.55
C ASN A 156 -8.69 -21.90 -10.67
N ALA A 157 -8.91 -20.74 -10.05
CA ALA A 157 -10.18 -20.02 -10.06
C ALA A 157 -9.95 -18.54 -9.73
N PHE A 158 -10.86 -17.69 -10.20
CA PHE A 158 -10.91 -16.27 -9.87
C PHE A 158 -12.33 -15.72 -10.06
N GLU A 159 -12.60 -14.61 -9.38
CA GLU A 159 -13.84 -13.84 -9.48
C GLU A 159 -13.51 -12.42 -9.94
N VAL A 160 -14.37 -11.85 -10.77
CA VAL A 160 -14.30 -10.46 -11.22
C VAL A 160 -15.65 -9.82 -10.94
N VAL A 161 -15.64 -8.75 -10.15
CA VAL A 161 -16.78 -7.89 -9.88
C VAL A 161 -16.43 -6.49 -10.37
N LEU A 162 -17.23 -5.98 -11.30
CA LEU A 162 -17.08 -4.63 -11.84
C LEU A 162 -18.33 -3.81 -11.59
N GLU A 163 -18.12 -2.54 -11.32
CA GLU A 163 -19.14 -1.50 -11.27
C GLU A 163 -18.88 -0.50 -12.39
N PHE A 164 -19.93 -0.14 -13.13
CA PHE A 164 -19.86 0.74 -14.31
C PHE A 164 -20.96 1.80 -14.27
N ASP A 165 -20.85 2.85 -15.07
CA ASP A 165 -21.89 3.88 -15.19
C ASP A 165 -23.01 3.42 -16.15
N ASP A 166 -24.15 3.02 -15.57
CA ASP A 166 -25.32 2.55 -16.29
C ASP A 166 -26.02 3.63 -17.15
N SER A 167 -25.65 4.91 -16.97
CA SER A 167 -26.10 6.01 -17.84
C SER A 167 -25.36 6.08 -19.18
N TYR A 168 -24.25 5.37 -19.33
CA TYR A 168 -23.47 5.27 -20.56
C TYR A 168 -23.55 3.89 -21.21
N MET A 169 -23.76 2.82 -20.44
CA MET A 169 -23.77 1.47 -20.98
C MET A 169 -24.64 0.51 -20.16
N THR A 170 -25.11 -0.56 -20.79
CA THR A 170 -25.72 -1.69 -20.09
C THR A 170 -24.89 -2.95 -20.32
N CYS A 171 -24.90 -3.87 -19.36
CA CYS A 171 -24.27 -5.18 -19.53
C CYS A 171 -25.36 -6.21 -19.89
N PRO A 172 -25.32 -6.87 -21.06
CA PRO A 172 -26.26 -7.94 -21.40
C PRO A 172 -25.94 -9.29 -20.74
N GLY A 173 -24.92 -9.36 -19.88
CA GLY A 173 -24.45 -10.62 -19.27
C GLY A 173 -23.68 -11.53 -20.23
N ILE A 174 -23.26 -11.02 -21.39
CA ILE A 174 -22.45 -11.75 -22.36
C ILE A 174 -20.98 -11.64 -21.94
N VAL A 175 -20.38 -12.79 -21.63
CA VAL A 175 -18.98 -12.88 -21.19
C VAL A 175 -18.31 -14.06 -21.89
N GLN A 176 -17.06 -13.86 -22.31
CA GLN A 176 -16.22 -14.90 -22.90
C GLN A 176 -15.02 -15.14 -21.98
N SER A 177 -14.82 -16.40 -21.57
CA SER A 177 -13.56 -16.79 -20.92
C SER A 177 -12.50 -16.95 -22.00
N LEU A 178 -11.33 -16.35 -21.79
CA LEU A 178 -10.17 -16.46 -22.67
C LEU A 178 -9.19 -17.54 -22.20
N VAL A 179 -9.40 -18.07 -20.99
CA VAL A 179 -8.57 -19.08 -20.34
C VAL A 179 -9.29 -20.42 -20.11
N GLY A 180 -10.54 -20.54 -20.57
CA GLY A 180 -11.37 -21.72 -20.38
C GLY A 180 -12.02 -21.77 -18.98
N GLY A 181 -12.18 -22.98 -18.44
CA GLY A 181 -12.86 -23.19 -17.15
C GLY A 181 -14.38 -23.12 -17.23
N LEU A 182 -15.02 -23.33 -16.08
CA LEU A 182 -16.45 -23.20 -15.89
C LEU A 182 -16.76 -21.77 -15.45
N MET A 183 -17.65 -21.10 -16.17
CA MET A 183 -18.04 -19.72 -15.91
C MET A 183 -19.44 -19.65 -15.30
N ILE A 184 -19.58 -18.78 -14.30
CA ILE A 184 -20.86 -18.30 -13.79
C ILE A 184 -20.88 -16.79 -13.94
N THR A 185 -22.00 -16.26 -14.43
CA THR A 185 -22.23 -14.82 -14.58
C THR A 185 -23.48 -14.42 -13.83
N ARG A 186 -23.41 -13.31 -13.09
CA ARG A 186 -24.52 -12.72 -12.35
C ARG A 186 -24.50 -11.20 -12.47
N GLN A 187 -25.68 -10.59 -12.43
CA GLN A 187 -25.86 -9.15 -12.33
C GLN A 187 -26.70 -8.85 -11.10
N PRO A 188 -26.07 -8.56 -9.96
CA PRO A 188 -26.80 -8.29 -8.72
C PRO A 188 -27.54 -6.94 -8.78
N GLU A 189 -27.03 -5.98 -9.56
CA GLU A 189 -27.60 -4.65 -9.79
C GLU A 189 -27.40 -4.27 -11.26
N ASP A 190 -28.15 -3.27 -11.75
CA ASP A 190 -28.11 -2.85 -13.17
C ASP A 190 -26.72 -2.37 -13.61
N ASN A 191 -25.93 -1.85 -12.66
CA ASN A 191 -24.61 -1.28 -12.85
C ASN A 191 -23.46 -2.19 -12.35
N ILE A 192 -23.76 -3.44 -11.97
CA ILE A 192 -22.78 -4.40 -11.46
C ILE A 192 -22.80 -5.68 -12.29
N ILE A 193 -21.61 -6.15 -12.69
CA ILE A 193 -21.41 -7.47 -13.30
C ILE A 193 -20.44 -8.29 -12.44
N HIS A 194 -20.85 -9.50 -12.09
CA HIS A 194 -20.04 -10.49 -11.40
C HIS A 194 -19.82 -11.71 -12.29
N VAL A 195 -18.56 -12.05 -12.53
CA VAL A 195 -18.13 -13.26 -13.23
C VAL A 195 -17.25 -14.09 -12.32
N ALA A 196 -17.58 -15.36 -12.14
CA ALA A 196 -16.72 -16.35 -11.48
C ALA A 196 -16.26 -17.39 -12.50
N ILE A 197 -14.96 -17.67 -12.55
CA ILE A 197 -14.38 -18.72 -13.39
C ILE A 197 -13.61 -19.69 -12.50
N ALA A 198 -13.92 -20.98 -12.60
CA ALA A 198 -13.29 -22.02 -11.80
C ALA A 198 -12.97 -23.29 -12.61
N GLY A 199 -12.17 -24.18 -12.04
CA GLY A 199 -11.76 -25.42 -12.71
C GLY A 199 -10.77 -25.19 -13.83
N LEU A 200 -9.95 -24.14 -13.72
CA LEU A 200 -8.81 -23.92 -14.60
C LEU A 200 -7.77 -25.01 -14.34
N LYS A 201 -7.06 -25.43 -15.38
CA LYS A 201 -5.94 -26.38 -15.26
C LYS A 201 -4.69 -25.59 -14.86
N ASP A 202 -4.61 -25.21 -13.59
CA ASP A 202 -3.50 -24.49 -12.94
C ASP A 202 -2.69 -23.64 -13.95
N ILE A 203 -3.24 -22.47 -14.27
CA ILE A 203 -2.66 -21.58 -15.27
C ILE A 203 -1.68 -20.63 -14.59
N ASP A 204 -0.46 -20.50 -15.13
CA ASP A 204 0.48 -19.48 -14.67
C ASP A 204 0.15 -18.13 -15.34
N VAL A 205 -0.40 -17.20 -14.56
CA VAL A 205 -0.85 -15.89 -15.02
C VAL A 205 0.18 -14.82 -14.69
N GLN A 206 0.85 -14.32 -15.74
CA GLN A 206 1.89 -13.29 -15.63
C GLN A 206 1.50 -11.98 -16.31
N ASN A 207 0.87 -12.05 -17.48
CA ASN A 207 0.33 -10.92 -18.25
C ASN A 207 -0.67 -11.49 -19.26
N THR A 208 -1.81 -11.96 -18.75
CA THR A 208 -2.72 -12.83 -19.49
C THR A 208 -4.10 -12.18 -19.56
N GLU A 209 -4.68 -12.12 -20.76
CA GLU A 209 -6.10 -11.79 -20.91
C GLU A 209 -6.94 -12.94 -20.38
N LEU A 210 -7.79 -12.66 -19.39
CA LEU A 210 -8.52 -13.67 -18.64
C LEU A 210 -9.95 -13.84 -19.18
N LEU A 211 -10.65 -12.73 -19.38
CA LEU A 211 -12.01 -12.73 -19.88
C LEU A 211 -12.33 -11.45 -20.64
N ARG A 212 -13.35 -11.53 -21.49
CA ARG A 212 -13.93 -10.42 -22.23
C ARG A 212 -15.38 -10.23 -21.81
N ILE A 213 -15.75 -9.02 -21.40
CA ILE A 213 -17.11 -8.67 -20.99
C ILE A 213 -17.68 -7.71 -22.02
N PHE A 214 -18.87 -8.02 -22.50
CA PHE A 214 -19.54 -7.20 -23.50
C PHE A 214 -20.48 -6.21 -22.85
N PHE A 215 -20.59 -5.03 -23.44
CA PHE A 215 -21.45 -3.93 -23.00
C PHE A 215 -22.17 -3.33 -24.21
N ASN A 216 -23.44 -3.02 -24.05
CA ASN A 216 -24.15 -2.16 -25.00
C ASN A 216 -23.86 -0.71 -24.62
N ALA A 217 -23.04 -0.03 -25.41
CA ALA A 217 -22.86 1.41 -25.28
C ALA A 217 -24.16 2.12 -25.71
N LEU A 218 -24.65 3.03 -24.88
CA LEU A 218 -25.85 3.81 -25.14
C LEU A 218 -25.57 4.94 -26.14
N ASP A 219 -26.62 5.68 -26.52
CA ASP A 219 -26.52 6.85 -27.41
C ASP A 219 -25.91 8.07 -26.69
N LYS A 220 -24.73 7.90 -26.11
CA LYS A 220 -24.04 8.90 -25.32
C LYS A 220 -22.55 8.85 -25.60
N THR A 221 -22.01 9.91 -26.17
CA THR A 221 -20.58 10.06 -26.41
C THR A 221 -19.91 10.70 -25.20
N GLY A 222 -18.64 10.37 -24.95
CA GLY A 222 -17.85 10.97 -23.89
C GLY A 222 -16.99 9.94 -23.15
N THR A 223 -16.56 10.30 -21.95
CA THR A 223 -15.81 9.41 -21.07
C THR A 223 -16.65 9.02 -19.86
N THR A 224 -16.53 7.78 -19.44
CA THR A 224 -17.08 7.27 -18.18
C THR A 224 -16.10 6.30 -17.53
N GLU A 225 -16.36 5.88 -16.31
CA GLU A 225 -15.48 5.01 -15.52
C GLU A 225 -16.10 3.62 -15.36
N ILE A 226 -15.22 2.63 -15.32
CA ILE A 226 -15.49 1.28 -14.81
C ILE A 226 -14.40 0.92 -13.83
N SER A 227 -14.74 0.26 -12.73
CA SER A 227 -13.77 -0.10 -11.69
C SER A 227 -14.07 -1.46 -11.07
N PHE A 228 -13.06 -2.08 -10.48
CA PHE A 228 -13.25 -3.26 -9.65
C PHE A 228 -14.02 -2.88 -8.38
N SER A 229 -15.07 -3.65 -8.08
CA SER A 229 -15.98 -3.37 -6.96
C SER A 229 -16.24 -4.62 -6.11
N GLN A 230 -17.14 -4.50 -5.15
CA GLN A 230 -17.63 -5.60 -4.32
C GLN A 230 -19.11 -5.41 -3.99
N TYR A 231 -19.82 -6.51 -3.74
CA TYR A 231 -21.21 -6.45 -3.31
C TYR A 231 -21.55 -7.55 -2.30
N LEU A 232 -22.55 -7.28 -1.46
CA LEU A 232 -23.10 -8.24 -0.52
C LEU A 232 -24.30 -8.93 -1.16
N SER A 233 -24.25 -10.25 -1.30
CA SER A 233 -25.39 -11.03 -1.80
C SER A 233 -26.54 -11.10 -0.79
N GLU A 234 -27.74 -11.46 -1.25
CA GLU A 234 -28.92 -11.69 -0.40
C GLU A 234 -28.66 -12.70 0.74
N GLY A 235 -27.76 -13.67 0.52
CA GLY A 235 -27.34 -14.65 1.51
C GLY A 235 -26.27 -14.16 2.50
N GLY A 236 -25.87 -12.90 2.43
CA GLY A 236 -24.84 -12.31 3.30
C GLY A 236 -23.40 -12.66 2.93
N VAL A 237 -23.17 -13.23 1.75
CA VAL A 237 -21.81 -13.50 1.23
C VAL A 237 -21.31 -12.28 0.48
N ASN A 238 -20.13 -11.77 0.85
CA ASN A 238 -19.47 -10.67 0.15
C ASN A 238 -18.67 -11.21 -1.04
N PHE A 239 -18.96 -10.70 -2.22
CA PHE A 239 -18.25 -11.01 -3.46
C PHE A 239 -17.43 -9.81 -3.91
N LYS A 240 -16.20 -10.04 -4.34
CA LYS A 240 -15.27 -9.02 -4.82
C LYS A 240 -14.36 -9.64 -5.88
N THR A 241 -13.70 -8.82 -6.68
CA THR A 241 -12.62 -9.32 -7.53
C THR A 241 -11.51 -9.94 -6.68
N ASP A 242 -11.16 -11.20 -6.95
CA ASP A 242 -10.08 -11.91 -6.26
C ASP A 242 -9.67 -13.18 -7.02
N VAL A 243 -8.49 -13.70 -6.69
CA VAL A 243 -8.09 -15.07 -7.03
C VAL A 243 -8.60 -16.03 -5.96
N ILE A 244 -8.89 -17.28 -6.32
CA ILE A 244 -9.26 -18.34 -5.38
C ILE A 244 -8.23 -19.48 -5.48
N PRO A 245 -7.49 -19.79 -4.39
CA PRO A 245 -7.44 -19.09 -3.11
C PRO A 245 -6.86 -17.67 -3.23
N ALA A 246 -7.16 -16.82 -2.24
CA ALA A 246 -6.76 -15.40 -2.25
C ALA A 246 -5.23 -15.22 -2.38
N VAL A 247 -4.84 -14.23 -3.18
CA VAL A 247 -3.44 -13.84 -3.40
C VAL A 247 -3.12 -12.60 -2.56
N GLU A 248 -2.00 -12.64 -1.82
CA GLU A 248 -1.57 -11.52 -0.99
C GLU A 248 -1.07 -10.35 -1.84
N GLY A 249 -1.47 -9.13 -1.47
CA GLY A 249 -1.04 -7.91 -2.15
C GLY A 249 -1.66 -7.70 -3.53
N LEU A 250 -2.79 -8.37 -3.83
CA LEU A 250 -3.55 -8.18 -5.06
C LEU A 250 -3.99 -6.72 -5.22
N ASP A 251 -3.54 -6.07 -6.30
CA ASP A 251 -3.92 -4.70 -6.64
C ASP A 251 -5.17 -4.69 -7.54
N LEU A 252 -6.18 -3.95 -7.09
CA LEU A 252 -7.47 -3.74 -7.75
C LEU A 252 -7.75 -2.24 -7.95
N SER A 253 -6.73 -1.38 -7.82
CA SER A 253 -6.88 0.07 -7.88
C SER A 253 -7.05 0.63 -9.30
N ASP A 254 -6.96 -0.22 -10.30
CA ASP A 254 -7.16 0.18 -11.69
C ASP A 254 -8.61 0.62 -11.94
N VAL A 255 -8.74 1.72 -12.69
CA VAL A 255 -10.01 2.30 -13.12
C VAL A 255 -9.93 2.45 -14.64
N GLY A 256 -10.77 1.69 -15.33
CA GLY A 256 -10.90 1.80 -16.78
C GLY A 256 -11.64 3.09 -17.13
N ILE A 257 -10.98 4.04 -17.79
CA ILE A 257 -11.67 5.16 -18.42
C ILE A 257 -12.18 4.68 -19.78
N ILE A 258 -13.49 4.49 -19.86
CA ILE A 258 -14.17 4.10 -21.09
C ILE A 258 -14.47 5.34 -21.91
N THR A 259 -13.97 5.37 -23.15
CA THR A 259 -14.34 6.38 -24.14
C THR A 259 -15.41 5.81 -25.06
N ILE A 260 -16.58 6.45 -25.11
CA ILE A 260 -17.65 6.14 -26.06
C ILE A 260 -17.64 7.16 -27.19
N GLN A 261 -17.45 6.68 -28.41
CA GLN A 261 -17.30 7.50 -29.63
C GLN A 261 -18.42 7.25 -30.63
#